data_AF-A0A1D2W7I1-F1
#
_entry.id   AF-A0A1D2W7I1-F1
#
_cell.length_a   1.000
_cell.length_b   1.000
_cell.length_c   1.000
_cell.angle_alpha   90.00
_cell.angle_beta   90.00
_cell.angle_gamma   90.00
#
_symmetry.space_group_name_H-M   'P 1'
#
loop_
_entity.id
_entity.type
_entity.pdbx_description
1 polymer ?
#
loop_
_entity_poly.entity_id
_entity_poly.type
_entity_poly.pdbx_seq_one_letter_code
_entity_poly.pdbx_strand_id
1 'polypeptide(L)'
;MGSEIQEIKNTIVQRLPSRVQVAKVEFEGPEVVIYTKNPEIITENGGLIRDLAKDIRKRIIIRSDRSVLAEPEKAIEKIHEIVPEEAKITNISFDDVTCEVIIEARKPGLVIGKYGTTSREIVKGTGWAPKILRTPPISSDVIQRVRRTLRKNSKERKQILQTLGNRIHRPVSLENEWTRLTSLGGFREVGRSSLFLQTPNSKILLDCGVNVAGIDEKSSYPYLNVPEFILDNLDAVVITHAHLDHSGFLPYLFHYGYEGPVYCTTPTRDLMTLLQLDNIDIAHREDKPLPFNVKHVKKCVKHTITLDYGEVTDIAPDIRLTLHNAGHILGSAIVHMHIGDGQHNFVYTGDFKYERSRLLEPAVSKFPRLESLVMESTYGGHGDVQPTRNDAEKELVKTIYRTLERGGKILIPVFAVGRAQELMIVLEEYIRHGIIDEVPVYIDGMIWEATAIHTARPEYLSKDLRDQIFHMGRNPFISEVFHKVNGMEERKEIVEGEPAIILSTSGMLTGGNSVEYFKWLCEDEKNTLVFVGYQSEGSLGRRIQKGWKEIPLKEDGKTNVYNVKMEIKTIEGFSGHSDRKQLMDYVRKLSPKPEKILICHGDNYKTLDLASSIYRSYKIETKTPMNLETVRIQ
;
A
#
# COMPACT_ATOMS: atom_id res chain seq x y z
N MET A 1 34.03 4.87 11.04
CA MET A 1 32.55 4.79 11.22
C MET A 1 32.09 5.06 12.66
N GLY A 2 32.86 4.69 13.71
CA GLY A 2 32.41 4.86 15.10
C GLY A 2 32.52 6.26 15.73
N SER A 3 33.27 7.21 15.18
CA SER A 3 33.56 8.51 15.83
C SER A 3 32.37 9.48 15.80
N GLU A 4 31.76 9.74 14.65
CA GLU A 4 30.64 10.71 14.54
C GLU A 4 29.34 10.23 15.17
N ILE A 5 29.00 8.94 15.02
CA ILE A 5 27.86 8.34 15.73
C ILE A 5 28.03 8.52 17.24
N GLN A 6 29.27 8.36 17.74
CA GLN A 6 29.57 8.60 19.14
C GLN A 6 29.52 10.09 19.51
N GLU A 7 29.94 11.00 18.63
CA GLU A 7 29.80 12.44 18.82
C GLU A 7 28.34 12.88 18.89
N ILE A 8 27.45 12.36 18.03
CA ILE A 8 26.01 12.62 18.10
C ILE A 8 25.45 12.14 19.44
N LYS A 9 25.83 10.92 19.87
CA LYS A 9 25.42 10.40 21.18
C LYS A 9 25.91 11.29 22.32
N ASN A 10 27.17 11.73 22.29
CA ASN A 10 27.74 12.61 23.31
C ASN A 10 27.02 13.96 23.33
N THR A 11 26.73 14.53 22.16
CA THR A 11 25.99 15.80 22.02
C THR A 11 24.58 15.70 22.60
N ILE A 12 23.88 14.59 22.32
CA ILE A 12 22.57 14.29 22.90
C ILE A 12 22.65 14.26 24.42
N VAL A 13 23.61 13.51 24.98
CA VAL A 13 23.75 13.34 26.43
C VAL A 13 24.11 14.66 27.12
N GLN A 14 24.98 15.48 26.52
CA GLN A 14 25.39 16.77 27.08
C GLN A 14 24.25 17.80 27.13
N ARG A 15 23.33 17.76 26.16
CA ARG A 15 22.18 18.68 26.11
C ARG A 15 21.00 18.24 26.96
N LEU A 16 20.97 16.98 27.38
CA LEU A 16 19.91 16.47 28.25
C LEU A 16 20.20 16.81 29.72
N PRO A 17 19.22 17.35 30.46
CA PRO A 17 19.36 17.56 31.90
C PRO A 17 19.68 16.27 32.65
N SER A 18 20.45 16.35 33.74
CA SER A 18 20.83 15.17 34.55
C SER A 18 19.63 14.39 35.10
N ARG A 19 18.49 15.04 35.30
CA ARG A 19 17.22 14.38 35.70
C ARG A 19 16.72 13.33 34.71
N VAL A 20 17.15 13.38 33.44
CA VAL A 20 16.81 12.43 32.37
C VAL A 20 17.40 11.05 32.63
N GLN A 21 18.46 10.91 33.45
CA GLN A 21 19.04 9.62 33.81
C GLN A 21 19.19 8.69 32.58
N VAL A 22 19.86 9.20 31.54
CA VAL A 22 20.04 8.49 30.27
C VAL A 22 20.83 7.20 30.54
N ALA A 23 20.21 6.06 30.22
CA ALA A 23 20.86 4.75 30.31
C ALA A 23 21.74 4.50 29.09
N LYS A 24 21.21 4.77 27.88
CA LYS A 24 21.93 4.62 26.61
C LYS A 24 21.21 5.33 25.46
N VAL A 25 21.94 5.55 24.38
CA VAL A 25 21.43 6.10 23.11
C VAL A 25 21.76 5.14 21.98
N GLU A 26 20.74 4.73 21.22
CA GLU A 26 20.85 3.79 20.09
C GLU A 26 20.23 4.40 18.83
N PHE A 27 20.75 4.02 17.67
CA PHE A 27 20.14 4.33 16.38
C PHE A 27 19.36 3.10 15.95
N GLU A 28 18.03 3.19 15.92
CA GLU A 28 17.15 2.08 15.56
C GLU A 28 16.37 2.47 14.29
N GLY A 29 16.87 2.05 13.14
CA GLY A 29 16.34 2.44 11.84
C GLY A 29 16.48 3.95 11.60
N PRO A 30 15.43 4.63 11.12
CA PRO A 30 15.46 6.09 10.90
C PRO A 30 15.54 6.94 12.17
N GLU A 31 15.46 6.33 13.35
CA GLU A 31 15.21 7.03 14.61
C GLU A 31 16.39 6.93 15.58
N VAL A 32 16.57 7.98 16.37
CA VAL A 32 17.48 7.98 17.51
C VAL A 32 16.68 7.70 18.78
N VAL A 33 16.95 6.56 19.41
CA VAL A 33 16.23 6.10 20.60
C VAL A 33 17.06 6.37 21.85
N ILE A 34 16.50 7.14 22.77
CA ILE A 34 17.09 7.48 24.07
C ILE A 34 16.40 6.63 25.13
N TYR A 35 17.17 5.76 25.78
CA TYR A 35 16.70 4.95 26.90
C TYR A 35 16.91 5.70 28.22
N THR A 36 15.87 5.85 29.03
CA THR A 36 15.90 6.58 30.31
C THR A 36 15.48 5.70 31.49
N LYS A 37 16.11 5.89 32.65
CA LYS A 37 15.66 5.31 33.92
C LYS A 37 14.57 6.13 34.61
N ASN A 38 14.16 7.25 34.03
CA ASN A 38 13.11 8.11 34.57
C ASN A 38 11.95 8.24 33.56
N PRO A 39 10.93 7.37 33.64
CA PRO A 39 9.78 7.39 32.73
C PRO A 39 8.96 8.68 32.81
N GLU A 40 8.99 9.41 33.94
CA GLU A 40 8.20 10.65 34.11
C GLU A 40 8.61 11.73 33.09
N ILE A 41 9.86 11.70 32.62
CA ILE A 41 10.36 12.67 31.64
C ILE A 41 9.72 12.51 30.26
N ILE A 42 9.25 11.30 29.95
CA ILE A 42 8.46 11.03 28.75
C ILE A 42 7.14 11.84 28.79
N THR A 43 6.63 12.11 29.99
CA THR A 43 5.33 12.76 30.19
C THR A 43 5.39 14.28 30.35
N GLU A 44 6.49 14.82 30.90
CA GLU A 44 6.56 16.21 31.37
C GLU A 44 7.19 17.21 30.38
N ASN A 45 8.01 16.82 29.41
CA ASN A 45 8.79 17.78 28.60
C ASN A 45 8.91 17.44 27.11
N GLY A 46 7.78 17.46 26.39
CA GLY A 46 7.78 17.39 24.92
C GLY A 46 8.55 18.53 24.23
N GLY A 47 8.75 19.67 24.90
CA GLY A 47 9.53 20.81 24.38
C GLY A 47 11.01 20.47 24.21
N LEU A 48 11.65 19.94 25.25
CA LEU A 48 13.09 19.61 25.25
C LEU A 48 13.46 18.65 24.11
N ILE A 49 12.66 17.60 23.91
CA ILE A 49 12.92 16.61 22.86
C ILE A 49 12.67 17.17 21.47
N ARG A 50 11.66 18.02 21.33
CA ARG A 50 11.40 18.72 20.07
C ARG A 50 12.56 19.65 19.71
N ASP A 51 13.10 20.38 20.68
CA ASP A 51 14.22 21.29 20.46
C ASP A 51 15.50 20.52 20.13
N LEU A 52 15.78 19.44 20.86
CA LEU A 52 16.91 18.54 20.57
C LEU A 52 16.80 17.90 19.18
N ALA A 53 15.60 17.44 18.79
CA ALA A 53 15.34 16.87 17.48
C ALA A 53 15.52 17.89 16.35
N LYS A 54 15.13 19.16 16.57
CA LYS A 54 15.34 20.27 15.62
C LYS A 54 16.81 20.59 15.45
N ASP A 55 17.54 20.68 16.54
CA ASP A 55 18.96 21.06 16.52
C ASP A 55 19.82 20.02 15.81
N ILE A 56 19.55 18.74 16.07
CA ILE A 56 20.29 17.62 15.47
C ILE A 56 19.71 17.26 14.09
N ARG A 57 18.52 17.78 13.74
CA ARG A 57 17.75 17.47 12.52
C ARG A 57 17.49 15.97 12.35
N LYS A 58 17.29 15.28 13.48
CA LYS A 58 17.04 13.83 13.59
C LYS A 58 15.80 13.56 14.41
N ARG A 59 15.05 12.51 14.08
CA ARG A 59 13.90 12.10 14.87
C ARG A 59 14.38 11.41 16.14
N ILE A 60 13.91 11.89 17.29
CA ILE A 60 14.27 11.37 18.61
C ILE A 60 13.06 10.75 19.26
N ILE A 61 13.21 9.52 19.76
CA ILE A 61 12.22 8.82 20.58
C ILE A 61 12.82 8.54 21.95
N ILE A 62 12.03 8.72 23.01
CA ILE A 62 12.42 8.27 24.35
C ILE A 62 11.70 6.95 24.66
N ARG A 63 12.45 5.99 25.20
CA ARG A 63 11.91 4.77 25.79
C ARG A 63 12.42 4.60 27.21
N SER A 64 11.67 3.88 28.03
CA SER A 64 12.14 3.48 29.35
C SER A 64 13.20 2.39 29.23
N ASP A 65 14.19 2.42 30.12
CA ASP A 65 15.13 1.33 30.28
C ASP A 65 14.45 0.10 30.89
N ARG A 66 14.93 -1.10 30.57
CA ARG A 66 14.35 -2.35 31.07
C ARG A 66 14.34 -2.40 32.61
N SER A 67 15.30 -1.74 33.27
CA SER A 67 15.39 -1.71 34.74
C SER A 67 14.21 -1.03 35.45
N VAL A 68 13.37 -0.28 34.72
CA VAL A 68 12.27 0.49 35.30
C VAL A 68 10.89 0.11 34.73
N LEU A 69 10.82 -1.01 33.99
CA LEU A 69 9.56 -1.55 33.50
C LEU A 69 8.85 -2.32 34.63
N ALA A 70 7.54 -2.09 34.78
CA ALA A 70 6.71 -2.88 35.66
C ALA A 70 6.56 -4.31 35.13
N GLU A 71 6.37 -5.29 36.02
CA GLU A 71 6.03 -6.66 35.64
C GLU A 71 4.74 -6.68 34.80
N PRO A 72 4.67 -7.49 33.72
CA PRO A 72 3.52 -7.51 32.80
C PRO A 72 2.15 -7.64 33.49
N GLU A 73 2.05 -8.48 34.52
CA GLU A 73 0.80 -8.69 35.29
C GLU A 73 0.34 -7.40 35.98
N LYS A 74 1.25 -6.72 36.69
CA LYS A 74 0.98 -5.43 37.34
C LYS A 74 0.71 -4.32 36.32
N ALA A 75 1.40 -4.36 35.18
CA ALA A 75 1.19 -3.40 34.10
C ALA A 75 -0.21 -3.55 33.49
N ILE A 76 -0.73 -4.77 33.32
CA ILE A 76 -2.11 -5.02 32.85
C ILE A 76 -3.13 -4.41 33.82
N GLU A 77 -3.00 -4.68 35.12
CA GLU A 77 -3.90 -4.11 36.14
C GLU A 77 -3.90 -2.58 36.09
N LYS A 78 -2.71 -1.97 36.01
CA LYS A 78 -2.58 -0.51 35.92
C LYS A 78 -3.16 0.06 34.62
N ILE A 79 -3.03 -0.64 33.50
CA ILE A 79 -3.63 -0.22 32.22
C ILE A 79 -5.15 -0.24 32.31
N HIS A 80 -5.75 -1.25 32.94
CA HIS A 80 -7.20 -1.30 33.15
C HIS A 80 -7.71 -0.23 34.12
N GLU A 81 -6.88 0.20 35.09
CA GLU A 81 -7.22 1.33 35.98
C GLU A 81 -7.17 2.68 35.25
N ILE A 82 -6.21 2.87 34.33
CA ILE A 82 -5.99 4.13 33.62
C ILE A 82 -6.94 4.28 32.40
N VAL A 83 -7.18 3.19 31.67
CA VAL A 83 -7.94 3.23 30.42
C VAL A 83 -9.43 3.04 30.69
N PRO A 84 -10.31 3.95 30.23
CA PRO A 84 -11.75 3.82 30.41
C PRO A 84 -12.32 2.53 29.80
N GLU A 85 -13.27 1.87 30.46
CA GLU A 85 -13.89 0.62 29.98
C GLU A 85 -14.55 0.79 28.60
N GLU A 86 -15.02 2.00 28.26
CA GLU A 86 -15.62 2.32 26.96
C GLU A 86 -14.63 2.19 25.80
N ALA A 87 -13.32 2.19 26.07
CA ALA A 87 -12.29 1.88 25.09
C ALA A 87 -12.45 0.46 24.52
N LYS A 88 -13.01 -0.46 25.33
CA LYS A 88 -13.18 -1.89 25.04
C LYS A 88 -11.86 -2.50 24.56
N ILE A 89 -10.91 -2.59 25.49
CA ILE A 89 -9.66 -3.33 25.27
C ILE A 89 -10.02 -4.79 25.03
N THR A 90 -9.48 -5.36 23.95
CA THR A 90 -9.69 -6.76 23.58
C THR A 90 -8.46 -7.62 23.81
N ASN A 91 -7.26 -7.02 23.80
CA ASN A 91 -6.02 -7.75 24.03
C ASN A 91 -4.91 -6.80 24.52
N ILE A 92 -4.05 -7.29 25.42
CA ILE A 92 -2.83 -6.62 25.85
C ILE A 92 -1.67 -7.61 25.70
N SER A 93 -0.56 -7.18 25.12
CA SER A 93 0.64 -8.01 24.99
C SER A 93 1.90 -7.18 25.11
N PHE A 94 2.99 -7.79 25.56
CA PHE A 94 4.25 -7.09 25.83
C PHE A 94 5.34 -7.54 24.87
N ASP A 95 6.24 -6.62 24.54
CA ASP A 95 7.48 -6.89 23.82
C ASP A 95 8.67 -6.38 24.65
N ASP A 96 9.25 -7.29 25.44
CA ASP A 96 10.39 -7.02 26.31
C ASP A 96 11.62 -6.48 25.56
N VAL A 97 11.73 -6.79 24.26
CA VAL A 97 12.89 -6.39 23.45
C VAL A 97 12.82 -4.90 23.08
N THR A 98 11.63 -4.43 22.72
CA THR A 98 11.37 -3.03 22.37
C THR A 98 10.89 -2.19 23.54
N CYS A 99 10.60 -2.81 24.70
CA CYS A 99 10.05 -2.16 25.88
C CYS A 99 8.66 -1.53 25.60
N GLU A 100 7.87 -2.19 24.73
CA GLU A 100 6.55 -1.72 24.29
C GLU A 100 5.43 -2.60 24.85
N VAL A 101 4.31 -1.97 25.24
CA VAL A 101 3.05 -2.66 25.54
C VAL A 101 2.07 -2.43 24.38
N ILE A 102 1.65 -3.51 23.73
CA ILE A 102 0.71 -3.48 22.62
C ILE A 102 -0.70 -3.62 23.17
N ILE A 103 -1.51 -2.57 23.03
CA ILE A 103 -2.89 -2.50 23.53
C ILE A 103 -3.83 -2.50 22.33
N GLU A 104 -4.66 -3.53 22.19
CA GLU A 104 -5.66 -3.65 21.14
C GLU A 104 -7.03 -3.28 21.69
N ALA A 105 -7.68 -2.27 21.11
CA ALA A 105 -8.97 -1.77 21.57
C ALA A 105 -9.92 -1.44 20.42
N ARG A 106 -11.24 -1.53 20.67
CA ARG A 106 -12.26 -1.11 19.68
C ARG A 106 -12.26 0.40 19.47
N LYS A 107 -12.00 1.18 20.52
CA LYS A 107 -11.88 2.64 20.46
C LYS A 107 -10.48 3.11 20.92
N PRO A 108 -9.44 2.98 20.07
CA PRO A 108 -8.07 3.38 20.39
C PRO A 108 -7.91 4.83 20.87
N GLY A 109 -8.74 5.75 20.38
CA GLY A 109 -8.68 7.16 20.78
C GLY A 109 -8.87 7.39 22.28
N LEU A 110 -9.60 6.52 22.97
CA LEU A 110 -9.78 6.57 24.42
C LEU A 110 -8.57 6.03 25.18
N VAL A 111 -7.81 5.10 24.59
CA VAL A 111 -6.53 4.60 25.12
C VAL A 111 -5.43 5.65 24.96
N ILE A 112 -5.45 6.41 23.87
CA ILE A 112 -4.51 7.52 23.64
C ILE A 112 -4.84 8.68 24.59
N GLY A 113 -6.12 9.04 24.70
CA GLY A 113 -6.58 10.21 25.44
C GLY A 113 -6.40 11.52 24.66
N LYS A 114 -7.08 12.59 25.09
CA LYS A 114 -6.92 13.92 24.47
C LYS A 114 -5.46 14.37 24.64
N TYR A 115 -4.81 14.76 23.54
CA TYR A 115 -3.37 15.13 23.56
C TYR A 115 -2.45 14.04 24.12
N GLY A 116 -2.83 12.76 24.01
CA GLY A 116 -2.00 11.65 24.48
C GLY A 116 -1.87 11.55 26.00
N THR A 117 -2.79 12.14 26.78
CA THR A 117 -2.73 12.14 28.26
C THR A 117 -2.76 10.71 28.81
N THR A 118 -3.74 9.91 28.41
CA THR A 118 -3.92 8.52 28.88
C THR A 118 -2.73 7.66 28.49
N SER A 119 -2.22 7.78 27.24
CA SER A 119 -1.01 7.06 26.84
C SER A 119 0.22 7.47 27.66
N ARG A 120 0.33 8.74 28.05
CA ARG A 120 1.43 9.24 28.91
C ARG A 120 1.28 8.72 30.33
N GLU A 121 0.07 8.66 30.87
CA GLU A 121 -0.21 8.05 32.18
C GLU A 121 0.14 6.56 32.19
N ILE A 122 -0.12 5.82 31.11
CA ILE A 122 0.34 4.42 30.99
C ILE A 122 1.85 4.33 31.11
N VAL A 123 2.60 5.18 30.40
CA VAL A 123 4.07 5.22 30.51
C VAL A 123 4.51 5.56 31.92
N LYS A 124 3.88 6.55 32.57
CA LYS A 124 4.20 6.95 33.94
C LYS A 124 3.91 5.83 34.95
N GLY A 125 2.79 5.15 34.81
CA GLY A 125 2.34 4.12 35.74
C GLY A 125 3.04 2.77 35.56
N THR A 126 3.56 2.48 34.37
CA THR A 126 4.09 1.14 34.04
C THR A 126 5.53 1.13 33.52
N GLY A 127 6.05 2.27 33.10
CA GLY A 127 7.31 2.37 32.35
C GLY A 127 7.21 1.91 30.89
N TRP A 128 6.20 1.12 30.51
CA TRP A 128 6.06 0.58 29.16
C TRP A 128 5.61 1.64 28.15
N ALA A 129 6.20 1.61 26.95
CA ALA A 129 5.76 2.46 25.85
C ALA A 129 4.49 1.88 25.18
N PRO A 130 3.33 2.55 25.23
CA PRO A 130 2.09 1.99 24.69
C PRO A 130 2.07 2.09 23.16
N LYS A 131 1.98 0.93 22.51
CA LYS A 131 1.71 0.77 21.08
C LYS A 131 0.23 0.42 20.89
N ILE A 132 -0.55 1.44 20.61
CA ILE A 132 -2.02 1.32 20.61
C ILE A 132 -2.48 0.89 19.21
N LEU A 133 -3.23 -0.20 19.14
CA LEU A 133 -3.74 -0.80 17.91
C LEU A 133 -5.27 -0.88 17.96
N ARG A 134 -5.88 -0.81 16.77
CA ARG A 134 -7.32 -1.03 16.62
C ARG A 134 -7.63 -2.52 16.54
N THR A 135 -8.72 -2.91 17.20
CA THR A 135 -9.37 -4.20 17.00
C THR A 135 -10.40 -4.08 15.86
N PRO A 136 -10.13 -4.67 14.70
CA PRO A 136 -10.97 -4.46 13.52
C PRO A 136 -12.34 -5.11 13.67
N PRO A 137 -13.43 -4.50 13.16
CA PRO A 137 -14.77 -5.10 13.13
C PRO A 137 -14.76 -6.50 12.53
N ILE A 138 -14.05 -6.68 11.41
CA ILE A 138 -13.82 -7.95 10.74
C ILE A 138 -12.40 -8.40 11.09
N SER A 139 -12.23 -9.61 11.61
CA SER A 139 -10.90 -10.16 11.87
C SER A 139 -10.15 -10.40 10.56
N SER A 140 -8.88 -9.98 10.50
CA SER A 140 -7.96 -10.28 9.39
C SER A 140 -6.90 -11.27 9.84
N ASP A 141 -6.83 -12.41 9.16
CA ASP A 141 -5.80 -13.42 9.37
C ASP A 141 -4.41 -12.90 9.00
N VAL A 142 -4.31 -12.07 7.96
CA VAL A 142 -3.04 -11.48 7.52
C VAL A 142 -2.48 -10.54 8.57
N ILE A 143 -3.29 -9.63 9.12
CA ILE A 143 -2.85 -8.74 10.20
C ILE A 143 -2.37 -9.55 11.41
N GLN A 144 -3.09 -10.60 11.79
CA GLN A 144 -2.67 -11.47 12.89
C GLN A 144 -1.36 -12.19 12.59
N ARG A 145 -1.18 -12.72 11.38
CA ARG A 145 0.07 -13.37 10.93
C ARG A 145 1.24 -12.40 10.94
N VAL A 146 1.06 -11.17 10.46
CA VAL A 146 2.07 -10.10 10.48
C VAL A 146 2.44 -9.77 11.93
N ARG A 147 1.46 -9.48 12.80
CA ARG A 147 1.70 -9.19 14.22
C ARG A 147 2.44 -10.34 14.92
N ARG A 148 2.04 -11.59 14.68
CA ARG A 148 2.70 -12.78 15.24
C ARG A 148 4.14 -12.90 14.75
N THR A 149 4.39 -12.62 13.48
CA THR A 149 5.74 -12.65 12.88
C THR A 149 6.63 -11.60 13.55
N LEU A 150 6.14 -10.37 13.73
CA LEU A 150 6.90 -9.31 14.38
C LEU A 150 7.18 -9.64 15.85
N ARG A 151 6.17 -10.08 16.61
CA ARG A 151 6.32 -10.46 18.04
C ARG A 151 7.33 -11.60 18.23
N LYS A 152 7.24 -12.67 17.43
CA LYS A 152 8.15 -13.82 17.55
C LYS A 152 9.60 -13.53 17.15
N ASN A 153 9.84 -12.44 16.41
CA ASN A 153 11.16 -12.09 15.89
C ASN A 153 11.64 -10.73 16.40
N SER A 154 11.16 -10.26 17.57
CA SER A 154 11.51 -8.92 18.07
C SER A 154 13.00 -8.73 18.32
N LYS A 155 13.70 -9.77 18.82
CA LYS A 155 15.17 -9.77 19.01
C LYS A 155 15.94 -9.55 17.70
N GLU A 156 15.61 -10.33 16.68
CA GLU A 156 16.20 -10.20 15.33
C GLU A 156 15.86 -8.82 14.73
N ARG A 157 14.61 -8.39 14.88
CA ARG A 157 14.16 -7.09 14.36
C ARG A 157 14.89 -5.91 15.02
N LYS A 158 15.20 -6.00 16.31
CA LYS A 158 16.03 -4.99 16.99
C LYS A 158 17.43 -4.92 16.38
N GLN A 159 18.06 -6.06 16.08
CA GLN A 159 19.37 -6.09 15.43
C GLN A 159 19.33 -5.53 14.00
N ILE A 160 18.28 -5.84 13.23
CA ILE A 160 18.04 -5.27 11.91
C ILE A 160 17.96 -3.74 12.01
N LEU A 161 17.15 -3.22 12.94
CA LEU A 161 17.00 -1.78 13.15
C LEU A 161 18.32 -1.13 13.59
N GLN A 162 19.09 -1.75 14.49
CA GLN A 162 20.40 -1.22 14.91
C GLN A 162 21.41 -1.16 13.75
N THR A 163 21.46 -2.23 12.93
CA THR A 163 22.33 -2.30 11.76
C THR A 163 21.94 -1.22 10.75
N LEU A 164 20.64 -1.08 10.50
CA LEU A 164 20.10 -0.07 9.62
C LEU A 164 20.37 1.35 10.13
N GLY A 165 20.15 1.59 11.42
CA GLY A 165 20.37 2.90 12.03
C GLY A 165 21.81 3.39 11.85
N ASN A 166 22.78 2.49 12.05
CA ASN A 166 24.19 2.78 11.78
C ASN A 166 24.47 3.06 10.29
N ARG A 167 23.75 2.40 9.37
CA ARG A 167 23.90 2.64 7.91
C ARG A 167 23.26 3.95 7.45
N ILE A 168 22.10 4.34 7.98
CA ILE A 168 21.41 5.58 7.64
C ILE A 168 22.20 6.80 8.16
N HIS A 169 22.78 6.67 9.35
CA HIS A 169 23.46 7.77 10.05
C HIS A 169 24.97 7.79 9.85
N ARG A 170 25.48 7.08 8.83
CA ARG A 170 26.88 7.20 8.41
C ARG A 170 27.15 8.60 7.81
N PRO A 171 28.38 9.11 7.85
CA PRO A 171 28.75 10.33 7.13
C PRO A 171 28.48 10.20 5.64
N VAL A 172 28.14 11.33 5.03
CA VAL A 172 28.14 11.48 3.57
C VAL A 172 29.59 11.48 3.10
N SER A 173 29.95 10.52 2.25
CA SER A 173 31.35 10.33 1.80
C SER A 173 31.73 11.16 0.58
N LEU A 174 30.75 11.49 -0.26
CA LEU A 174 30.93 12.19 -1.54
C LEU A 174 29.93 13.34 -1.63
N GLU A 175 30.31 14.44 -2.27
CA GLU A 175 29.35 15.50 -2.56
C GLU A 175 28.25 15.01 -3.51
N ASN A 176 27.01 15.48 -3.33
CA ASN A 176 25.87 15.10 -4.17
C ASN A 176 25.87 15.89 -5.49
N GLU A 177 26.87 15.61 -6.33
CA GLU A 177 27.06 16.28 -7.62
C GLU A 177 26.08 15.83 -8.71
N TRP A 178 25.56 14.61 -8.59
CA TRP A 178 24.64 14.04 -9.57
C TRP A 178 23.56 13.20 -8.91
N THR A 179 22.40 13.17 -9.55
CA THR A 179 21.33 12.23 -9.22
C THR A 179 20.77 11.66 -10.51
N ARG A 180 20.56 10.35 -10.58
CA ARG A 180 20.01 9.70 -11.78
C ARG A 180 18.98 8.62 -11.45
N LEU A 181 18.13 8.35 -12.41
CA LEU A 181 17.04 7.38 -12.37
C LEU A 181 17.19 6.38 -13.50
N THR A 182 17.30 5.08 -13.17
CA THR A 182 17.33 3.99 -14.15
C THR A 182 15.97 3.27 -14.19
N SER A 183 15.43 3.11 -15.38
CA SER A 183 14.14 2.47 -15.64
C SER A 183 14.30 0.95 -15.67
N LEU A 184 13.99 0.21 -14.60
CA LEU A 184 14.17 -1.25 -14.55
C LEU A 184 12.92 -2.04 -14.96
N GLY A 185 11.76 -1.39 -15.05
CA GLY A 185 10.50 -1.97 -15.52
C GLY A 185 9.35 -0.98 -15.35
N GLY A 186 8.27 -1.17 -16.12
CA GLY A 186 7.10 -0.28 -16.07
C GLY A 186 7.28 1.05 -16.81
N PHE A 187 8.20 1.13 -17.77
CA PHE A 187 8.35 2.30 -18.65
C PHE A 187 7.95 1.95 -20.09
N ARG A 188 6.95 2.68 -20.63
CA ARG A 188 6.25 2.40 -21.89
C ARG A 188 5.48 1.07 -21.91
N GLU A 189 5.18 0.56 -20.71
CA GLU A 189 4.34 -0.60 -20.45
C GLU A 189 3.62 -0.42 -19.10
N VAL A 190 2.63 -1.26 -18.83
CA VAL A 190 2.00 -1.46 -17.52
C VAL A 190 2.43 -2.83 -17.00
N GLY A 191 2.83 -2.91 -15.73
CA GLY A 191 3.42 -4.12 -15.16
C GLY A 191 4.88 -3.93 -14.74
N ARG A 192 5.32 -4.76 -13.77
CA ARG A 192 6.71 -4.84 -13.27
C ARG A 192 7.38 -3.49 -12.97
N SER A 193 6.62 -2.54 -12.43
CA SER A 193 7.12 -1.21 -12.06
C SER A 193 8.32 -1.33 -11.13
N SER A 194 9.44 -0.77 -11.58
CA SER A 194 10.66 -0.71 -10.79
C SER A 194 11.58 0.40 -11.31
N LEU A 195 11.92 1.33 -10.43
CA LEU A 195 12.71 2.52 -10.74
C LEU A 195 13.89 2.62 -9.76
N PHE A 196 15.10 2.76 -10.29
CA PHE A 196 16.31 2.75 -9.49
C PHE A 196 16.91 4.15 -9.37
N LEU A 197 16.82 4.71 -8.17
CA LEU A 197 17.40 5.99 -7.80
C LEU A 197 18.83 5.81 -7.32
N GLN A 198 19.74 6.62 -7.86
CA GLN A 198 21.15 6.56 -7.52
C GLN A 198 21.70 7.98 -7.29
N THR A 199 22.43 8.11 -6.20
CA THR A 199 23.33 9.24 -5.89
C THR A 199 24.76 8.69 -5.76
N PRO A 200 25.79 9.54 -5.58
CA PRO A 200 27.14 9.09 -5.25
C PRO A 200 27.20 8.23 -3.98
N ASN A 201 26.27 8.44 -3.04
CA ASN A 201 26.30 7.85 -1.70
C ASN A 201 25.26 6.75 -1.47
N SER A 202 24.19 6.74 -2.26
CA SER A 202 22.98 5.98 -1.95
C SER A 202 22.30 5.37 -3.17
N LYS A 203 21.71 4.19 -2.96
CA LYS A 203 20.95 3.45 -3.98
C LYS A 203 19.60 3.03 -3.43
N ILE A 204 18.51 3.50 -4.03
CA ILE A 204 17.14 3.25 -3.57
C ILE A 204 16.33 2.66 -4.72
N LEU A 205 15.61 1.57 -4.44
CA LEU A 205 14.67 0.99 -5.39
C LEU A 205 13.26 1.48 -5.06
N LEU A 206 12.60 2.09 -6.03
CA LEU A 206 11.20 2.49 -5.97
C LEU A 206 10.37 1.45 -6.72
N ASP A 207 9.51 0.77 -5.99
CA ASP A 207 8.73 -0.39 -6.43
C ASP A 207 9.58 -1.57 -6.96
N CYS A 208 9.03 -2.77 -6.83
CA CYS A 208 9.62 -4.01 -7.33
C CYS A 208 8.47 -4.97 -7.68
N GLY A 209 7.83 -4.70 -8.81
CA GLY A 209 6.63 -5.40 -9.25
C GLY A 209 6.85 -6.61 -10.13
N VAL A 210 5.75 -7.33 -10.41
CA VAL A 210 5.64 -8.39 -11.42
C VAL A 210 4.59 -8.00 -12.45
N ASN A 211 4.89 -8.19 -13.73
CA ASN A 211 3.86 -8.15 -14.75
C ASN A 211 3.08 -9.48 -14.74
N VAL A 212 1.91 -9.47 -14.11
CA VAL A 212 1.01 -10.64 -13.99
C VAL A 212 0.46 -11.14 -15.33
N ALA A 213 0.54 -10.34 -16.40
CA ALA A 213 0.17 -10.74 -17.75
C ALA A 213 1.38 -11.20 -18.59
N GLY A 214 2.59 -11.22 -18.00
CA GLY A 214 3.80 -11.69 -18.65
C GLY A 214 3.70 -13.16 -19.06
N ILE A 215 4.20 -13.48 -20.25
CA ILE A 215 4.14 -14.83 -20.84
C ILE A 215 5.42 -15.61 -20.52
N ASP A 216 6.53 -14.89 -20.29
CA ASP A 216 7.84 -15.44 -19.97
C ASP A 216 8.52 -14.64 -18.85
N GLU A 217 9.64 -15.15 -18.31
CA GLU A 217 10.38 -14.47 -17.24
C GLU A 217 10.90 -13.09 -17.66
N LYS A 218 11.28 -12.92 -18.93
CA LYS A 218 11.85 -11.68 -19.48
C LYS A 218 10.83 -10.54 -19.55
N SER A 219 9.54 -10.87 -19.68
CA SER A 219 8.42 -9.92 -19.71
C SER A 219 7.72 -9.79 -18.37
N SER A 220 7.89 -10.77 -17.46
CA SER A 220 7.25 -10.80 -16.14
C SER A 220 8.01 -10.02 -15.09
N TYR A 221 9.35 -10.01 -15.15
CA TYR A 221 10.17 -9.48 -14.05
C TYR A 221 10.95 -8.19 -14.44
N PRO A 222 11.29 -7.34 -13.45
CA PRO A 222 12.18 -6.20 -13.64
C PRO A 222 13.59 -6.64 -14.03
N TYR A 223 14.31 -5.78 -14.75
CA TYR A 223 15.69 -6.02 -15.18
C TYR A 223 16.69 -5.79 -14.02
N LEU A 224 16.78 -6.74 -13.09
CA LEU A 224 17.73 -6.68 -11.97
C LEU A 224 19.15 -7.12 -12.35
N ASN A 225 19.34 -7.61 -13.57
CA ASN A 225 20.63 -8.07 -14.11
C ASN A 225 21.45 -6.95 -14.77
N VAL A 226 21.09 -5.68 -14.56
CA VAL A 226 21.85 -4.53 -15.07
C VAL A 226 23.13 -4.31 -14.25
N PRO A 227 24.24 -3.87 -14.86
CA PRO A 227 25.53 -3.71 -14.17
C PRO A 227 25.48 -2.79 -12.95
N GLU A 228 24.64 -1.75 -13.01
CA GLU A 228 24.52 -0.77 -11.94
C GLU A 228 23.74 -1.26 -10.71
N PHE A 229 22.93 -2.32 -10.86
CA PHE A 229 22.12 -2.87 -9.77
C PHE A 229 22.88 -3.98 -9.05
N ILE A 230 23.33 -3.68 -7.83
CA ILE A 230 24.05 -4.62 -6.96
C ILE A 230 23.30 -4.68 -5.64
N LEU A 231 22.80 -5.86 -5.29
CA LEU A 231 21.90 -6.07 -4.17
C LEU A 231 22.53 -5.68 -2.82
N ASP A 232 23.82 -5.97 -2.62
CA ASP A 232 24.56 -5.63 -1.40
C ASP A 232 24.71 -4.12 -1.18
N ASN A 233 24.63 -3.33 -2.26
CA ASN A 233 24.74 -1.88 -2.23
C ASN A 233 23.38 -1.18 -2.16
N LEU A 234 22.27 -1.92 -2.13
CA LEU A 234 20.93 -1.33 -2.09
C LEU A 234 20.62 -0.86 -0.66
N ASP A 235 20.49 0.45 -0.46
CA ASP A 235 20.23 1.02 0.87
C ASP A 235 18.79 0.80 1.31
N ALA A 236 17.81 0.89 0.40
CA ALA A 236 16.40 0.73 0.73
C ALA A 236 15.54 0.34 -0.49
N VAL A 237 14.39 -0.27 -0.21
CA VAL A 237 13.27 -0.40 -1.15
C VAL A 237 12.10 0.42 -0.63
N VAL A 238 11.42 1.17 -1.49
CA VAL A 238 10.19 1.91 -1.16
C VAL A 238 9.06 1.37 -2.02
N ILE A 239 7.95 0.97 -1.40
CA ILE A 239 6.77 0.46 -2.10
C ILE A 239 5.66 1.50 -2.01
N THR A 240 5.21 1.98 -3.17
CA THR A 240 4.14 2.98 -3.28
C THR A 240 2.81 2.42 -2.80
N HIS A 241 2.45 1.22 -3.28
CA HIS A 241 1.20 0.56 -2.94
C HIS A 241 1.28 -0.96 -3.16
N ALA A 242 0.23 -1.66 -2.73
CA ALA A 242 0.26 -3.11 -2.56
C ALA A 242 0.04 -3.94 -3.83
N HIS A 243 -0.31 -3.36 -4.98
CA HIS A 243 -0.58 -4.17 -6.17
C HIS A 243 0.68 -4.94 -6.61
N LEU A 244 0.48 -6.10 -7.25
CA LEU A 244 1.56 -7.02 -7.58
C LEU A 244 2.51 -6.47 -8.63
N ASP A 245 2.03 -5.62 -9.52
CA ASP A 245 2.83 -4.87 -10.50
C ASP A 245 3.69 -3.76 -9.90
N HIS A 246 3.58 -3.51 -8.59
CA HIS A 246 4.46 -2.60 -7.84
C HIS A 246 5.22 -3.30 -6.70
N SER A 247 4.71 -4.42 -6.17
CA SER A 247 5.27 -5.06 -4.98
C SER A 247 5.53 -6.57 -5.10
N GLY A 248 5.07 -7.20 -6.19
CA GLY A 248 5.00 -8.65 -6.33
C GLY A 248 6.37 -9.34 -6.39
N PHE A 249 7.42 -8.62 -6.79
CA PHE A 249 8.77 -9.16 -6.94
C PHE A 249 9.69 -8.82 -5.75
N LEU A 250 9.20 -8.04 -4.78
CA LEU A 250 9.95 -7.75 -3.55
C LEU A 250 10.50 -9.00 -2.83
N PRO A 251 9.75 -10.12 -2.69
CA PRO A 251 10.27 -11.31 -2.02
C PRO A 251 11.45 -11.96 -2.74
N TYR A 252 11.60 -11.74 -4.05
CA TYR A 252 12.75 -12.20 -4.83
C TYR A 252 14.06 -11.58 -4.32
N LEU A 253 14.07 -10.29 -3.98
CA LEU A 253 15.25 -9.62 -3.44
C LEU A 253 15.74 -10.31 -2.16
N PHE A 254 14.82 -10.67 -1.27
CA PHE A 254 15.12 -11.39 -0.03
C PHE A 254 15.54 -12.85 -0.25
N HIS A 255 15.06 -13.48 -1.33
CA HIS A 255 15.53 -14.79 -1.75
C HIS A 255 17.01 -14.75 -2.17
N TYR A 256 17.41 -13.69 -2.87
CA TYR A 256 18.77 -13.49 -3.37
C TYR A 256 19.73 -12.78 -2.39
N GLY A 257 19.32 -12.55 -1.15
CA GLY A 257 20.23 -12.09 -0.09
C GLY A 257 20.09 -10.63 0.33
N TYR A 258 19.05 -9.91 -0.12
CA TYR A 258 18.78 -8.58 0.40
C TYR A 258 18.49 -8.63 1.92
N GLU A 259 19.15 -7.72 2.66
CA GLU A 259 19.02 -7.56 4.11
C GLU A 259 18.63 -6.13 4.52
N GLY A 260 18.38 -5.24 3.54
CA GLY A 260 18.00 -3.86 3.80
C GLY A 260 16.51 -3.69 4.15
N PRO A 261 16.06 -2.46 4.42
CA PRO A 261 14.69 -2.13 4.79
C PRO A 261 13.75 -2.02 3.60
N VAL A 262 12.46 -2.20 3.88
CA VAL A 262 11.36 -1.84 2.98
C VAL A 262 10.52 -0.76 3.63
N TYR A 263 10.30 0.37 2.95
CA TYR A 263 9.45 1.46 3.43
C TYR A 263 8.13 1.50 2.67
N CYS A 264 7.02 1.54 3.40
CA CYS A 264 5.68 1.72 2.84
C CYS A 264 4.69 2.15 3.93
N THR A 265 3.45 2.41 3.58
CA THR A 265 2.41 2.65 4.59
C THR A 265 1.99 1.35 5.29
N THR A 266 1.40 1.50 6.48
CA THR A 266 0.92 0.33 7.23
C THR A 266 -0.10 -0.53 6.45
N PRO A 267 -1.13 0.05 5.78
CA PRO A 267 -2.03 -0.75 4.96
C PRO A 267 -1.34 -1.41 3.78
N THR A 268 -0.40 -0.72 3.13
CA THR A 268 0.37 -1.28 2.01
C THR A 268 1.13 -2.54 2.43
N ARG A 269 1.79 -2.56 3.59
CA ARG A 269 2.44 -3.80 4.09
C ARG A 269 1.45 -4.95 4.25
N ASP A 270 0.32 -4.69 4.88
CA ASP A 270 -0.68 -5.73 5.20
C ASP A 270 -1.28 -6.30 3.90
N LEU A 271 -1.66 -5.43 2.96
CA LEU A 271 -2.21 -5.80 1.65
C LEU A 271 -1.17 -6.46 0.73
N MET A 272 0.07 -5.95 0.70
CA MET A 272 1.16 -6.55 -0.07
C MET A 272 1.43 -7.98 0.41
N THR A 273 1.44 -8.20 1.72
CA THR A 273 1.61 -9.54 2.30
C THR A 273 0.48 -10.47 1.88
N LEU A 274 -0.79 -10.00 1.91
CA LEU A 274 -1.95 -10.75 1.44
C LEU A 274 -1.77 -11.19 -0.02
N LEU A 275 -1.47 -10.24 -0.91
CA LEU A 275 -1.39 -10.47 -2.35
C LEU A 275 -0.17 -11.32 -2.74
N GLN A 276 0.97 -11.14 -2.08
CA GLN A 276 2.15 -11.97 -2.32
C GLN A 276 1.93 -13.43 -1.90
N LEU A 277 1.24 -13.67 -0.77
CA LEU A 277 0.88 -15.02 -0.35
C LEU A 277 -0.13 -15.66 -1.30
N ASP A 278 -1.15 -14.91 -1.73
CA ASP A 278 -2.13 -15.36 -2.72
C ASP A 278 -1.48 -15.73 -4.05
N ASN A 279 -0.56 -14.90 -4.54
CA ASN A 279 0.20 -15.19 -5.76
C ASN A 279 1.02 -16.48 -5.65
N ILE A 280 1.64 -16.73 -4.48
CA ILE A 280 2.35 -17.97 -4.21
C ILE A 280 1.39 -19.16 -4.21
N ASP A 281 0.24 -19.04 -3.56
CA ASP A 281 -0.76 -20.11 -3.47
C ASP A 281 -1.35 -20.45 -4.84
N ILE A 282 -1.66 -19.43 -5.67
CA ILE A 282 -2.14 -19.60 -7.05
C ILE A 282 -1.08 -20.30 -7.90
N ALA A 283 0.17 -19.85 -7.86
CA ALA A 283 1.24 -20.46 -8.65
C ALA A 283 1.46 -21.94 -8.30
N HIS A 284 1.41 -22.31 -7.01
CA HIS A 284 1.48 -23.72 -6.61
C HIS A 284 0.29 -24.55 -7.08
N ARG A 285 -0.94 -23.99 -7.09
CA ARG A 285 -2.14 -24.69 -7.59
C ARG A 285 -2.11 -24.90 -9.10
N GLU A 286 -1.46 -24.00 -9.83
CA GLU A 286 -1.33 -24.05 -11.28
C GLU A 286 -0.02 -24.72 -11.75
N ASP A 287 0.75 -25.34 -10.84
CA ASP A 287 2.05 -25.96 -11.11
C ASP A 287 3.06 -25.02 -11.82
N LYS A 288 2.98 -23.71 -11.53
CA LYS A 288 3.87 -22.68 -12.06
C LYS A 288 5.00 -22.37 -11.07
N PRO A 289 6.27 -22.47 -11.48
CA PRO A 289 7.38 -22.13 -10.59
C PRO A 289 7.43 -20.62 -10.33
N LEU A 290 7.57 -20.24 -9.06
CA LEU A 290 7.91 -18.87 -8.65
C LEU A 290 9.30 -18.82 -8.04
N PRO A 291 10.09 -17.76 -8.28
CA PRO A 291 11.46 -17.65 -7.79
C PRO A 291 11.53 -17.15 -6.32
N PHE A 292 10.46 -17.36 -5.54
CA PHE A 292 10.37 -17.07 -4.12
C PHE A 292 9.21 -17.88 -3.52
N ASN A 293 9.05 -17.80 -2.19
CA ASN A 293 8.04 -18.56 -1.46
C ASN A 293 7.73 -17.89 -0.10
N VAL A 294 6.92 -18.54 0.73
CA VAL A 294 6.41 -18.00 2.00
C VAL A 294 7.52 -17.58 2.98
N LYS A 295 8.70 -18.24 3.02
CA LYS A 295 9.79 -17.81 3.92
C LYS A 295 10.33 -16.43 3.54
N HIS A 296 10.34 -16.10 2.26
CA HIS A 296 10.82 -14.81 1.76
C HIS A 296 9.83 -13.69 2.05
N VAL A 297 8.51 -13.94 1.92
CA VAL A 297 7.48 -12.99 2.33
C VAL A 297 7.57 -12.69 3.83
N LYS A 298 7.79 -13.71 4.66
CA LYS A 298 8.04 -13.51 6.10
C LYS A 298 9.28 -12.64 6.35
N LYS A 299 10.35 -12.82 5.57
CA LYS A 299 11.55 -11.97 5.66
C LYS A 299 11.24 -10.52 5.26
N CYS A 300 10.47 -10.30 4.19
CA CYS A 300 9.98 -8.96 3.80
C CYS A 300 9.30 -8.28 4.99
N VAL A 301 8.38 -8.97 5.67
CA VAL A 301 7.65 -8.42 6.83
C VAL A 301 8.59 -8.02 7.97
N LYS A 302 9.65 -8.79 8.25
CA LYS A 302 10.62 -8.45 9.30
C LYS A 302 11.38 -7.16 8.99
N HIS A 303 11.77 -6.98 7.72
CA HIS A 303 12.51 -5.83 7.21
C HIS A 303 11.63 -4.63 6.84
N THR A 304 10.30 -4.77 6.89
CA THR A 304 9.38 -3.67 6.59
C THR A 304 9.30 -2.69 7.76
N ILE A 305 9.49 -1.41 7.44
CA ILE A 305 9.31 -0.25 8.31
C ILE A 305 8.15 0.56 7.74
N THR A 306 7.07 0.65 8.51
CA THR A 306 5.85 1.33 8.07
C THR A 306 5.90 2.79 8.48
N LEU A 307 5.54 3.68 7.55
CA LEU A 307 5.49 5.13 7.75
C LEU A 307 4.06 5.64 7.55
N ASP A 308 3.66 6.63 8.33
CA ASP A 308 2.40 7.33 8.09
C ASP A 308 2.56 8.45 7.04
N TYR A 309 1.45 8.92 6.47
CA TYR A 309 1.52 10.03 5.52
C TYR A 309 2.06 11.31 6.17
N GLY A 310 2.94 12.02 5.47
CA GLY A 310 3.56 13.26 5.93
C GLY A 310 4.70 13.06 6.93
N GLU A 311 5.04 11.82 7.26
CA GLU A 311 6.18 11.50 8.11
C GLU A 311 7.49 11.66 7.31
N VAL A 312 8.35 12.59 7.75
CA VAL A 312 9.67 12.79 7.16
C VAL A 312 10.65 11.82 7.82
N THR A 313 11.28 10.97 7.01
CA THR A 313 12.08 9.84 7.49
C THR A 313 13.44 9.80 6.79
N ASP A 314 14.53 9.76 7.55
CA ASP A 314 15.86 9.53 7.00
C ASP A 314 15.97 8.07 6.56
N ILE A 315 16.23 7.82 5.26
CA ILE A 315 16.35 6.47 4.70
C ILE A 315 17.77 6.16 4.20
N ALA A 316 18.58 7.20 4.01
CA ALA A 316 19.99 7.15 3.71
C ALA A 316 20.68 8.43 4.23
N PRO A 317 22.02 8.53 4.21
CA PRO A 317 22.74 9.72 4.72
C PRO A 317 22.35 11.03 4.06
N ASP A 318 21.97 10.96 2.78
CA ASP A 318 21.66 12.06 1.89
C ASP A 318 20.21 12.01 1.38
N ILE A 319 19.34 11.13 1.89
CA ILE A 319 17.96 11.00 1.40
C ILE A 319 16.95 10.96 2.55
N ARG A 320 15.99 11.88 2.49
CA ARG A 320 14.79 11.86 3.32
C ARG A 320 13.57 11.50 2.48
N LEU A 321 12.78 10.56 2.97
CA LEU A 321 11.53 10.08 2.38
C LEU A 321 10.34 10.74 3.08
N THR A 322 9.34 11.14 2.31
CA THR A 322 7.98 11.43 2.81
C THR A 322 6.96 10.74 1.93
N LEU A 323 6.04 9.99 2.56
CA LEU A 323 4.90 9.38 1.85
C LEU A 323 3.69 10.32 1.89
N HIS A 324 3.03 10.52 0.76
CA HIS A 324 1.82 11.32 0.65
C HIS A 324 0.67 10.49 0.07
N ASN A 325 -0.58 10.81 0.39
CA ASN A 325 -1.73 10.07 -0.15
C ASN A 325 -1.76 10.13 -1.70
N ALA A 326 -1.90 8.97 -2.35
CA ALA A 326 -2.08 8.86 -3.80
C ALA A 326 -3.56 8.68 -4.21
N GLY A 327 -4.46 8.36 -3.28
CA GLY A 327 -5.89 8.18 -3.58
C GLY A 327 -6.24 6.99 -4.49
N HIS A 328 -5.29 6.07 -4.74
CA HIS A 328 -5.46 4.96 -5.69
C HIS A 328 -6.10 3.73 -5.03
N ILE A 329 -5.45 3.20 -4.00
CA ILE A 329 -5.94 2.14 -3.09
C ILE A 329 -5.63 2.51 -1.64
N LEU A 330 -6.20 1.77 -0.67
CA LEU A 330 -5.91 1.96 0.75
C LEU A 330 -4.40 1.90 1.02
N GLY A 331 -3.85 2.99 1.58
CA GLY A 331 -2.43 3.11 1.89
C GLY A 331 -1.54 3.46 0.70
N SER A 332 -2.09 3.64 -0.51
CA SER A 332 -1.31 4.07 -1.68
C SER A 332 -0.59 5.40 -1.46
N ALA A 333 0.68 5.45 -1.82
CA ALA A 333 1.55 6.57 -1.51
C ALA A 333 2.28 7.14 -2.73
N ILE A 334 2.23 8.46 -2.84
CA ILE A 334 3.18 9.26 -3.61
C ILE A 334 4.45 9.39 -2.79
N VAL A 335 5.59 9.09 -3.40
CA VAL A 335 6.91 9.11 -2.77
C VAL A 335 7.58 10.44 -3.07
N HIS A 336 7.83 11.25 -2.04
CA HIS A 336 8.65 12.46 -2.13
C HIS A 336 10.04 12.18 -1.55
N MET A 337 11.07 12.44 -2.35
CA MET A 337 12.47 12.26 -1.98
C MET A 337 13.16 13.62 -1.93
N HIS A 338 13.69 13.95 -0.75
CA HIS A 338 14.55 15.10 -0.54
C HIS A 338 16.00 14.65 -0.51
N ILE A 339 16.80 15.08 -1.49
CA ILE A 339 18.16 14.60 -1.72
C ILE A 339 19.17 15.69 -1.36
N GLY A 340 20.16 15.31 -0.57
CA GLY A 340 21.16 16.18 0.06
C GLY A 340 20.54 17.23 0.98
N ASP A 341 21.01 18.47 0.88
CA ASP A 341 20.43 19.66 1.52
C ASP A 341 19.29 20.27 0.66
N GLY A 342 18.64 19.43 -0.15
CA GLY A 342 17.63 19.82 -1.12
C GLY A 342 18.22 20.32 -2.42
N GLN A 343 19.44 19.90 -2.80
CA GLN A 343 19.98 20.23 -4.13
C GLN A 343 19.01 19.79 -5.24
N HIS A 344 18.40 18.61 -5.08
CA HIS A 344 17.38 18.10 -6.00
C HIS A 344 16.32 17.31 -5.23
N ASN A 345 15.04 17.58 -5.49
CA ASN A 345 13.93 16.82 -4.94
C ASN A 345 13.13 16.25 -6.08
N PHE A 346 12.67 15.02 -5.93
CA PHE A 346 11.76 14.44 -6.89
C PHE A 346 10.58 13.76 -6.22
N VAL A 347 9.50 13.66 -6.99
CA VAL A 347 8.29 12.93 -6.61
C VAL A 347 8.11 11.78 -7.59
N TYR A 348 7.85 10.59 -7.06
CA TYR A 348 7.36 9.45 -7.82
C TYR A 348 5.93 9.15 -7.39
N THR A 349 4.98 9.20 -8.31
CA THR A 349 3.56 9.09 -7.95
C THR A 349 3.13 7.68 -7.59
N GLY A 350 3.80 6.65 -8.13
CA GLY A 350 3.16 5.35 -8.33
C GLY A 350 1.85 5.52 -9.10
N ASP A 351 0.87 4.68 -8.81
CA ASP A 351 -0.50 4.86 -9.29
C ASP A 351 -1.27 5.84 -8.40
N PHE A 352 -2.05 6.74 -9.02
CA PHE A 352 -2.76 7.77 -8.27
C PHE A 352 -4.10 8.17 -8.89
N LYS A 353 -5.03 8.59 -8.04
CA LYS A 353 -6.32 9.18 -8.43
C LYS A 353 -6.40 10.62 -7.96
N TYR A 354 -6.38 11.58 -8.88
CA TYR A 354 -6.54 13.01 -8.58
C TYR A 354 -8.01 13.44 -8.58
N GLU A 355 -8.83 12.63 -7.93
CA GLU A 355 -10.25 12.84 -7.71
C GLU A 355 -10.64 12.12 -6.42
N ARG A 356 -11.59 12.68 -5.68
CA ARG A 356 -12.13 12.05 -4.48
C ARG A 356 -12.99 10.85 -4.89
N SER A 357 -12.73 9.68 -4.31
CA SER A 357 -13.60 8.50 -4.45
C SER A 357 -14.48 8.35 -3.20
N ARG A 358 -15.41 7.39 -3.20
CA ARG A 358 -16.17 7.07 -1.98
C ARG A 358 -15.23 6.54 -0.89
N LEU A 359 -14.25 5.74 -1.28
CA LEU A 359 -13.27 5.13 -0.38
C LEU A 359 -12.15 6.07 0.07
N LEU A 360 -11.63 6.94 -0.80
CA LEU A 360 -10.35 7.64 -0.58
C LEU A 360 -10.39 9.15 -0.92
N GLU A 361 -9.55 9.91 -0.22
CA GLU A 361 -9.25 11.31 -0.57
C GLU A 361 -8.40 11.39 -1.84
N PRO A 362 -8.46 12.50 -2.62
CA PRO A 362 -7.67 12.66 -3.83
C PRO A 362 -6.16 12.69 -3.54
N ALA A 363 -5.38 12.37 -4.58
CA ALA A 363 -3.93 12.47 -4.56
C ALA A 363 -3.44 13.87 -4.13
N VAL A 364 -2.38 13.91 -3.32
CA VAL A 364 -1.74 15.16 -2.91
C VAL A 364 -1.00 15.79 -4.10
N SER A 365 -1.19 17.09 -4.31
CA SER A 365 -0.52 17.84 -5.37
C SER A 365 0.34 19.01 -4.85
N LYS A 366 0.61 19.05 -3.54
CA LYS A 366 1.40 20.09 -2.88
C LYS A 366 2.57 19.48 -2.12
N PHE A 367 3.77 19.91 -2.46
CA PHE A 367 5.03 19.45 -1.90
C PHE A 367 5.89 20.64 -1.45
N PRO A 368 6.84 20.46 -0.52
CA PRO A 368 7.71 21.54 -0.06
C PRO A 368 8.61 22.10 -1.18
N ARG A 369 9.29 21.21 -1.90
CA ARG A 369 10.20 21.53 -3.01
C ARG A 369 10.22 20.34 -3.98
N LEU A 370 10.23 20.62 -5.28
CA LEU A 370 10.09 19.62 -6.34
C LEU A 370 10.69 20.11 -7.65
N GLU A 371 11.75 19.45 -8.11
CA GLU A 371 12.44 19.73 -9.38
C GLU A 371 12.05 18.72 -10.46
N SER A 372 11.90 17.44 -10.10
CA SER A 372 11.54 16.36 -11.04
C SER A 372 10.32 15.56 -10.60
N LEU A 373 9.39 15.33 -11.51
CA LEU A 373 8.23 14.46 -11.27
C LEU A 373 8.35 13.19 -12.13
N VAL A 374 8.11 12.03 -11.55
CA VAL A 374 7.87 10.78 -12.26
C VAL A 374 6.42 10.39 -12.03
N MET A 375 5.60 10.32 -13.09
CA MET A 375 4.17 10.03 -12.96
C MET A 375 3.66 8.95 -13.91
N GLU A 376 2.60 8.24 -13.49
CA GLU A 376 1.93 7.23 -14.32
C GLU A 376 1.23 7.82 -15.55
N SER A 377 0.89 6.94 -16.50
CA SER A 377 0.22 7.27 -17.77
C SER A 377 -0.76 6.20 -18.25
N THR A 378 -1.38 5.45 -17.34
CA THR A 378 -2.32 4.35 -17.66
C THR A 378 -3.44 4.81 -18.61
N TYR A 379 -3.96 6.02 -18.36
CA TYR A 379 -4.96 6.72 -19.18
C TYR A 379 -4.35 7.97 -19.85
N GLY A 380 -3.13 7.83 -20.36
CA GLY A 380 -2.38 8.93 -20.97
C GLY A 380 -2.86 9.34 -22.38
N GLY A 381 -3.67 8.55 -23.08
CA GLY A 381 -4.15 8.88 -24.42
C GLY A 381 -5.18 10.00 -24.44
N HIS A 382 -5.25 10.78 -25.51
CA HIS A 382 -6.26 11.84 -25.65
C HIS A 382 -7.72 11.34 -25.55
N GLY A 383 -7.99 10.09 -25.96
CA GLY A 383 -9.30 9.44 -25.86
C GLY A 383 -9.59 8.78 -24.51
N ASP A 384 -8.62 8.73 -23.60
CA ASP A 384 -8.73 8.07 -22.29
C ASP A 384 -9.42 8.96 -21.24
N VAL A 385 -10.49 9.65 -21.62
CA VAL A 385 -11.33 10.45 -20.73
C VAL A 385 -12.46 9.57 -20.22
N GLN A 386 -12.64 9.51 -18.90
CA GLN A 386 -13.67 8.68 -18.29
C GLN A 386 -14.94 9.50 -18.03
N PRO A 387 -16.13 8.85 -18.05
CA PRO A 387 -17.35 9.49 -17.59
C PRO A 387 -17.26 9.85 -16.11
N THR A 388 -18.14 10.74 -15.66
CA THR A 388 -18.19 11.11 -14.24
C THR A 388 -18.57 9.89 -13.39
N ARG A 389 -18.13 9.87 -12.13
CA ARG A 389 -18.48 8.79 -11.20
C ARG A 389 -19.98 8.57 -11.09
N ASN A 390 -20.75 9.65 -11.04
CA ASN A 390 -22.22 9.59 -10.96
C ASN A 390 -22.85 8.93 -12.20
N ASP A 391 -22.33 9.20 -13.39
CA ASP A 391 -22.84 8.58 -14.62
C ASP A 391 -22.46 7.10 -14.68
N ALA A 392 -21.23 6.76 -14.24
CA ALA A 392 -20.78 5.38 -14.12
C ALA A 392 -21.65 4.57 -13.13
N GLU A 393 -21.97 5.14 -11.97
CA GLU A 393 -22.85 4.53 -10.97
C GLU A 393 -24.27 4.29 -11.52
N LYS A 394 -24.84 5.26 -12.24
CA LYS A 394 -26.14 5.09 -12.90
C LYS A 394 -26.14 3.99 -13.95
N GLU A 395 -25.10 3.93 -14.79
CA GLU A 395 -24.97 2.86 -15.79
C GLU A 395 -24.78 1.48 -15.13
N LEU A 396 -24.10 1.41 -13.98
CA LEU A 396 -23.98 0.18 -13.19
C LEU A 396 -25.33 -0.29 -12.68
N VAL A 397 -26.07 0.59 -11.98
CA VAL A 397 -27.42 0.29 -11.47
C VAL A 397 -28.34 -0.18 -12.59
N LYS A 398 -28.35 0.55 -13.73
CA LYS A 398 -29.16 0.20 -14.90
C LYS A 398 -28.81 -1.19 -15.47
N THR A 399 -27.53 -1.51 -15.50
CA THR A 399 -27.04 -2.82 -16.00
C THR A 399 -27.43 -3.95 -15.05
N ILE A 400 -27.31 -3.71 -13.74
CA ILE A 400 -27.72 -4.67 -12.69
C ILE A 400 -29.22 -4.93 -12.80
N TYR A 401 -30.05 -3.88 -12.80
CA TYR A 401 -31.51 -4.00 -12.90
C TYR A 401 -31.94 -4.83 -14.11
N ARG A 402 -31.44 -4.49 -15.32
CA ARG A 402 -31.75 -5.23 -16.56
C ARG A 402 -31.33 -6.70 -16.52
N THR A 403 -30.30 -7.04 -15.75
CA THR A 403 -29.79 -8.41 -15.65
C THR A 403 -30.61 -9.22 -14.65
N LEU A 404 -30.95 -8.62 -13.51
CA LEU A 404 -31.80 -9.24 -12.49
C LEU A 404 -33.23 -9.46 -13.01
N GLU A 405 -33.80 -8.50 -13.74
CA GLU A 405 -35.15 -8.57 -14.30
C GLU A 405 -35.33 -9.78 -15.25
N ARG A 406 -34.28 -10.14 -16.01
CA ARG A 406 -34.28 -11.32 -16.90
C ARG A 406 -33.83 -12.62 -16.22
N GLY A 407 -33.71 -12.62 -14.89
CA GLY A 407 -33.33 -13.78 -14.08
C GLY A 407 -31.87 -14.20 -14.25
N GLY A 408 -30.98 -13.27 -14.58
CA GLY A 408 -29.55 -13.52 -14.78
C GLY A 408 -28.69 -13.09 -13.60
N LYS A 409 -27.44 -13.56 -13.61
CA LYS A 409 -26.40 -13.21 -12.62
C LYS A 409 -25.44 -12.16 -13.19
N ILE A 410 -24.93 -11.30 -12.31
CA ILE A 410 -23.95 -10.28 -12.68
C ILE A 410 -22.59 -10.72 -12.13
N LEU A 411 -21.65 -11.02 -13.04
CA LEU A 411 -20.25 -11.28 -12.67
C LEU A 411 -19.42 -10.02 -12.86
N ILE A 412 -18.79 -9.54 -11.79
CA ILE A 412 -17.88 -8.39 -11.81
C ILE A 412 -16.48 -8.85 -11.39
N PRO A 413 -15.57 -9.13 -12.35
CA PRO A 413 -14.19 -9.45 -12.03
C PRO A 413 -13.49 -8.22 -11.44
N VAL A 414 -12.92 -8.37 -10.24
CA VAL A 414 -12.21 -7.30 -9.54
C VAL A 414 -10.92 -7.80 -8.89
N PHE A 415 -9.95 -6.92 -8.72
CA PHE A 415 -8.82 -7.23 -7.84
C PHE A 415 -9.28 -7.23 -6.38
N ALA A 416 -8.59 -8.01 -5.54
CA ALA A 416 -8.92 -8.14 -4.12
C ALA A 416 -8.96 -6.79 -3.39
N VAL A 417 -8.12 -5.84 -3.81
CA VAL A 417 -8.04 -4.49 -3.27
C VAL A 417 -8.20 -3.41 -4.33
N GLY A 418 -8.99 -2.39 -4.01
CA GLY A 418 -9.23 -1.20 -4.83
C GLY A 418 -10.68 -1.15 -5.29
N ARG A 419 -10.96 -1.66 -6.49
CA ARG A 419 -12.29 -1.54 -7.11
C ARG A 419 -13.38 -2.31 -6.36
N ALA A 420 -13.03 -3.45 -5.76
CA ALA A 420 -13.97 -4.27 -5.01
C ALA A 420 -14.61 -3.48 -3.85
N GLN A 421 -13.78 -2.81 -3.03
CA GLN A 421 -14.27 -2.03 -1.88
C GLN A 421 -15.08 -0.80 -2.31
N GLU A 422 -14.68 -0.14 -3.39
CA GLU A 422 -15.43 0.98 -3.95
C GLU A 422 -16.83 0.52 -4.42
N LEU A 423 -16.93 -0.62 -5.11
CA LEU A 423 -18.19 -1.20 -5.53
C LEU A 423 -19.04 -1.67 -4.35
N MET A 424 -18.44 -2.26 -3.31
CA MET A 424 -19.17 -2.66 -2.10
C MET A 424 -19.85 -1.44 -1.46
N ILE A 425 -19.19 -0.28 -1.36
CA ILE A 425 -19.82 0.93 -0.81
C ILE A 425 -21.00 1.37 -1.69
N VAL A 426 -20.83 1.37 -3.01
CA VAL A 426 -21.88 1.77 -3.96
C VAL A 426 -23.08 0.82 -3.91
N LEU A 427 -22.84 -0.48 -3.92
CA LEU A 427 -23.89 -1.51 -3.88
C LEU A 427 -24.64 -1.48 -2.54
N GLU A 428 -23.93 -1.40 -1.42
CA GLU A 428 -24.57 -1.30 -0.09
C GLU A 428 -25.49 -0.09 -0.03
N GLU A 429 -25.04 1.07 -0.49
CA GLU A 429 -25.83 2.30 -0.43
C GLU A 429 -27.07 2.22 -1.32
N TYR A 430 -26.93 1.70 -2.53
CA TYR A 430 -28.07 1.60 -3.46
C TYR A 430 -29.08 0.53 -3.07
N ILE A 431 -28.65 -0.61 -2.53
CA ILE A 431 -29.56 -1.63 -1.99
C ILE A 431 -30.28 -1.08 -0.75
N ARG A 432 -29.55 -0.45 0.17
CA ARG A 432 -30.14 0.14 1.39
C ARG A 432 -31.16 1.25 1.09
N HIS A 433 -31.00 1.97 -0.03
CA HIS A 433 -31.96 2.98 -0.48
C HIS A 433 -33.09 2.42 -1.37
N GLY A 434 -33.12 1.11 -1.64
CA GLY A 434 -34.13 0.47 -2.49
C GLY A 434 -34.02 0.87 -3.97
N ILE A 435 -32.85 1.31 -4.42
CA ILE A 435 -32.57 1.65 -5.82
C ILE A 435 -32.20 0.39 -6.62
N ILE A 436 -31.52 -0.55 -5.95
CA ILE A 436 -31.32 -1.93 -6.44
C ILE A 436 -32.19 -2.82 -5.55
N ASP A 437 -32.88 -3.79 -6.16
CA ASP A 437 -33.66 -4.79 -5.42
C ASP A 437 -32.75 -5.56 -4.44
N GLU A 438 -33.34 -6.02 -3.33
CA GLU A 438 -32.59 -6.77 -2.31
C GLU A 438 -32.19 -8.14 -2.88
N VAL A 439 -30.93 -8.23 -3.31
CA VAL A 439 -30.32 -9.46 -3.85
C VAL A 439 -29.00 -9.76 -3.13
N PRO A 440 -28.64 -11.04 -2.96
CA PRO A 440 -27.38 -11.40 -2.33
C PRO A 440 -26.19 -10.92 -3.18
N VAL A 441 -25.21 -10.30 -2.51
CA VAL A 441 -23.93 -9.93 -3.11
C VAL A 441 -22.83 -10.84 -2.59
N TYR A 442 -22.40 -11.77 -3.44
CA TYR A 442 -21.36 -12.74 -3.11
C TYR A 442 -19.97 -12.14 -3.27
N ILE A 443 -19.16 -12.26 -2.21
CA ILE A 443 -17.79 -11.79 -2.13
C ILE A 443 -16.87 -13.01 -2.11
N ASP A 444 -16.19 -13.26 -3.23
CA ASP A 444 -15.29 -14.42 -3.38
C ASP A 444 -13.83 -13.99 -3.55
N GLY A 445 -12.94 -14.93 -3.24
CA GLY A 445 -11.50 -14.74 -3.25
C GLY A 445 -11.03 -13.87 -2.09
N MET A 446 -9.95 -13.13 -2.33
CA MET A 446 -9.27 -12.36 -1.28
C MET A 446 -9.96 -11.03 -0.92
N ILE A 447 -11.10 -10.71 -1.54
CA ILE A 447 -11.82 -9.44 -1.34
C ILE A 447 -12.24 -9.27 0.13
N TRP A 448 -12.76 -10.32 0.77
CA TRP A 448 -13.21 -10.23 2.16
C TRP A 448 -12.06 -9.98 3.13
N GLU A 449 -10.94 -10.69 2.96
CA GLU A 449 -9.74 -10.51 3.79
C GLU A 449 -9.10 -9.14 3.55
N ALA A 450 -9.05 -8.66 2.30
CA ALA A 450 -8.62 -7.30 1.99
C ALA A 450 -9.55 -6.27 2.65
N THR A 451 -10.86 -6.48 2.62
CA THR A 451 -11.85 -5.60 3.27
C THR A 451 -11.69 -5.59 4.78
N ALA A 452 -11.36 -6.72 5.40
CA ALA A 452 -11.01 -6.77 6.83
C ALA A 452 -9.84 -5.83 7.17
N ILE A 453 -8.81 -5.78 6.31
CA ILE A 453 -7.69 -4.83 6.45
C ILE A 453 -8.18 -3.37 6.34
N HIS A 454 -9.11 -3.05 5.44
CA HIS A 454 -9.70 -1.70 5.36
C HIS A 454 -10.37 -1.29 6.68
N THR A 455 -11.15 -2.19 7.27
CA THR A 455 -11.83 -1.91 8.55
C THR A 455 -10.85 -1.76 9.73
N ALA A 456 -9.62 -2.28 9.59
CA ALA A 456 -8.55 -2.13 10.57
C ALA A 456 -7.79 -0.80 10.46
N ARG A 457 -7.86 -0.13 9.30
CA ARG A 457 -7.09 1.09 8.95
C ARG A 457 -7.96 2.29 8.52
N PRO A 458 -9.01 2.62 9.27
CA PRO A 458 -9.94 3.70 8.91
C PRO A 458 -9.31 5.09 8.80
N GLU A 459 -8.16 5.32 9.43
CA GLU A 459 -7.39 6.57 9.31
C GLU A 459 -6.88 6.85 7.89
N TYR A 460 -6.78 5.81 7.04
CA TYR A 460 -6.40 5.89 5.62
C TYR A 460 -7.60 6.00 4.66
N LEU A 461 -8.84 5.96 5.17
CA LEU A 461 -10.06 6.11 4.36
C LEU A 461 -10.41 7.59 4.17
N SER A 462 -11.31 7.86 3.21
CA SER A 462 -11.92 9.17 3.02
C SER A 462 -12.53 9.67 4.33
N LYS A 463 -12.51 11.00 4.51
CA LYS A 463 -13.07 11.60 5.71
C LYS A 463 -14.54 11.21 5.89
N ASP A 464 -15.31 11.18 4.81
CA ASP A 464 -16.75 10.88 4.87
C ASP A 464 -17.00 9.44 5.32
N LEU A 465 -16.30 8.47 4.72
CA LEU A 465 -16.45 7.06 5.11
C LEU A 465 -15.94 6.81 6.53
N ARG A 466 -14.83 7.45 6.91
CA ARG A 466 -14.30 7.37 8.27
C ARG A 466 -15.30 7.93 9.29
N ASP A 467 -15.93 9.06 8.98
CA ASP A 467 -16.92 9.70 9.85
C ASP A 467 -18.19 8.83 9.93
N GLN A 468 -18.61 8.22 8.83
CA GLN A 468 -19.72 7.25 8.79
C GLN A 468 -19.44 6.03 9.68
N ILE A 469 -18.23 5.47 9.63
CA ILE A 469 -17.82 4.32 10.44
C ILE A 469 -17.74 4.70 11.92
N PHE A 470 -17.14 5.85 12.26
CA PHE A 470 -16.84 6.19 13.66
C PHE A 470 -17.94 6.95 14.40
N HIS A 471 -18.62 7.85 13.72
CA HIS A 471 -19.59 8.75 14.35
C HIS A 471 -21.01 8.26 14.17
N MET A 472 -21.33 7.60 13.05
CA MET A 472 -22.67 7.08 12.78
C MET A 472 -22.82 5.60 13.13
N GLY A 473 -21.71 4.90 13.42
CA GLY A 473 -21.72 3.45 13.68
C GLY A 473 -22.12 2.63 12.46
N ARG A 474 -22.04 3.21 11.25
CA ARG A 474 -22.46 2.59 10.00
C ARG A 474 -21.22 2.20 9.21
N ASN A 475 -20.88 0.93 9.23
CA ASN A 475 -19.79 0.41 8.41
C ASN A 475 -20.40 -0.35 7.22
N PRO A 476 -20.25 0.12 5.97
CA PRO A 476 -20.89 -0.53 4.82
C PRO A 476 -20.36 -1.96 4.61
N PHE A 477 -19.12 -2.23 5.01
CA PHE A 477 -18.48 -3.53 4.82
C PHE A 477 -19.00 -4.66 5.73
N ILE A 478 -19.84 -4.34 6.71
CA ILE A 478 -20.48 -5.34 7.60
C ILE A 478 -21.98 -5.48 7.33
N SER A 479 -22.47 -4.91 6.22
CA SER A 479 -23.86 -5.07 5.82
C SER A 479 -24.18 -6.55 5.54
N GLU A 480 -25.38 -6.97 5.91
CA GLU A 480 -25.86 -8.36 5.75
C GLU A 480 -26.03 -8.75 4.28
N VAL A 481 -26.03 -7.78 3.36
CA VAL A 481 -26.10 -8.00 1.90
C VAL A 481 -24.86 -8.71 1.35
N PHE A 482 -23.74 -8.68 2.07
CA PHE A 482 -22.48 -9.26 1.61
C PHE A 482 -22.26 -10.66 2.19
N HIS A 483 -22.18 -11.65 1.30
CA HIS A 483 -21.97 -13.04 1.65
C HIS A 483 -20.55 -13.48 1.29
N LYS A 484 -19.74 -13.85 2.29
CA LYS A 484 -18.40 -14.37 2.06
C LYS A 484 -18.47 -15.81 1.56
N VAL A 485 -17.95 -16.05 0.34
CA VAL A 485 -17.92 -17.39 -0.27
C VAL A 485 -16.70 -18.17 0.19
N ASN A 486 -16.88 -19.42 0.62
CA ASN A 486 -15.84 -20.31 1.09
C ASN A 486 -15.84 -21.64 0.32
N GLY A 487 -14.75 -21.92 -0.41
CA GLY A 487 -14.56 -23.21 -1.08
C GLY A 487 -15.31 -23.36 -2.40
N MET A 488 -15.18 -24.52 -3.04
CA MET A 488 -15.73 -24.77 -4.38
C MET A 488 -17.19 -25.19 -4.39
N GLU A 489 -17.68 -25.82 -3.31
CA GLU A 489 -19.08 -26.29 -3.22
C GLU A 489 -20.05 -25.10 -3.21
N GLU A 490 -19.81 -24.12 -2.33
CA GLU A 490 -20.62 -22.90 -2.25
C GLU A 490 -20.64 -22.14 -3.59
N ARG A 491 -19.53 -22.12 -4.34
CA ARG A 491 -19.51 -21.50 -5.69
C ARG A 491 -20.45 -22.18 -6.68
N LYS A 492 -20.55 -23.51 -6.63
CA LYS A 492 -21.46 -24.27 -7.50
C LYS A 492 -22.91 -24.00 -7.12
N GLU A 493 -23.20 -23.98 -5.82
CA GLU A 493 -24.53 -23.61 -5.31
C GLU A 493 -24.93 -22.20 -5.75
N ILE A 494 -24.00 -21.23 -5.71
CA ILE A 494 -24.24 -19.87 -6.19
C ILE A 494 -24.56 -19.86 -7.68
N VAL A 495 -23.88 -20.66 -8.50
CA VAL A 495 -24.13 -20.74 -9.95
C VAL A 495 -25.50 -21.33 -10.26
N GLU A 496 -25.88 -22.40 -9.57
CA GLU A 496 -27.15 -23.10 -9.76
C GLU A 496 -28.34 -22.37 -9.11
N GLY A 497 -28.09 -21.48 -8.15
CA GLY A 497 -29.09 -20.75 -7.39
C GLY A 497 -29.74 -19.57 -8.12
N GLU A 498 -30.41 -18.74 -7.34
CA GLU A 498 -31.18 -17.57 -7.81
C GLU A 498 -30.29 -16.43 -8.35
N PRO A 499 -30.86 -15.43 -9.07
CA PRO A 499 -30.15 -14.24 -9.53
C PRO A 499 -29.39 -13.52 -8.41
N ALA A 500 -28.13 -13.14 -8.69
CA ALA A 500 -27.24 -12.54 -7.69
C ALA A 500 -26.15 -11.66 -8.33
N ILE A 501 -25.46 -10.89 -7.49
CA ILE A 501 -24.26 -10.14 -7.87
C ILE A 501 -23.03 -10.87 -7.32
N ILE A 502 -22.03 -11.11 -8.16
CA ILE A 502 -20.81 -11.85 -7.81
C ILE A 502 -19.59 -10.94 -8.03
N LEU A 503 -18.92 -10.59 -6.93
CA LEU A 503 -17.60 -9.94 -6.96
C LEU A 503 -16.52 -11.01 -6.75
N SER A 504 -15.66 -11.23 -7.73
CA SER A 504 -14.65 -12.30 -7.66
C SER A 504 -13.31 -11.92 -8.27
N THR A 505 -12.23 -12.53 -7.75
CA THR A 505 -10.84 -12.32 -8.19
C THR A 505 -10.40 -13.35 -9.24
N SER A 506 -9.55 -13.03 -10.23
CA SER A 506 -8.84 -11.76 -10.45
C SER A 506 -9.55 -10.78 -11.40
N GLY A 507 -9.20 -9.49 -11.29
CA GLY A 507 -9.89 -8.39 -11.99
C GLY A 507 -9.74 -8.34 -13.52
N MET A 508 -8.88 -9.18 -14.10
CA MET A 508 -8.62 -9.24 -15.54
C MET A 508 -8.82 -10.65 -16.12
N LEU A 509 -9.46 -11.55 -15.36
CA LEU A 509 -9.69 -12.96 -15.74
C LEU A 509 -8.39 -13.70 -16.10
N THR A 510 -7.28 -13.38 -15.45
CA THR A 510 -5.98 -14.03 -15.68
C THR A 510 -5.88 -15.42 -15.06
N GLY A 511 -6.74 -15.72 -14.09
CA GLY A 511 -6.78 -16.96 -13.34
C GLY A 511 -7.67 -16.83 -12.09
N GLY A 512 -7.69 -17.88 -11.27
CA GLY A 512 -8.45 -17.93 -10.02
C GLY A 512 -9.97 -17.96 -10.22
N ASN A 513 -10.69 -17.65 -9.14
CA ASN A 513 -12.12 -17.93 -9.00
C ASN A 513 -13.03 -17.22 -10.04
N SER A 514 -12.65 -16.02 -10.49
CA SER A 514 -13.40 -15.26 -11.50
C SER A 514 -13.46 -15.99 -12.84
N VAL A 515 -12.41 -16.76 -13.18
CA VAL A 515 -12.37 -17.57 -14.41
C VAL A 515 -13.30 -18.78 -14.27
N GLU A 516 -13.39 -19.37 -13.08
CA GLU A 516 -14.33 -20.46 -12.81
C GLU A 516 -15.79 -20.01 -12.95
N TYR A 517 -16.17 -18.88 -12.34
CA TYR A 517 -17.49 -18.30 -12.56
C TYR A 517 -17.75 -17.95 -14.03
N PHE A 518 -16.75 -17.41 -14.73
CA PHE A 518 -16.89 -17.11 -16.15
C PHE A 518 -17.19 -18.37 -16.98
N LYS A 519 -16.45 -19.46 -16.76
CA LYS A 519 -16.69 -20.75 -17.45
C LYS A 519 -18.13 -21.23 -17.28
N TRP A 520 -18.67 -21.13 -16.06
CA TRP A 520 -20.01 -21.62 -15.76
C TRP A 520 -21.14 -20.70 -16.23
N LEU A 521 -20.89 -19.39 -16.34
CA LEU A 521 -21.94 -18.40 -16.60
C LEU A 521 -21.95 -17.86 -18.04
N CYS A 522 -20.85 -17.99 -18.79
CA CYS A 522 -20.68 -17.26 -20.05
C CYS A 522 -21.56 -17.72 -21.21
N GLU A 523 -22.06 -18.96 -21.19
CA GLU A 523 -22.87 -19.52 -22.26
C GLU A 523 -24.38 -19.24 -22.11
N ASP A 524 -24.81 -18.63 -21.00
CA ASP A 524 -26.19 -18.20 -20.77
C ASP A 524 -26.32 -16.70 -21.06
N GLU A 525 -27.22 -16.36 -21.99
CA GLU A 525 -27.51 -15.00 -22.44
C GLU A 525 -28.19 -14.13 -21.36
N LYS A 526 -28.76 -14.74 -20.32
CA LYS A 526 -29.33 -14.02 -19.18
C LYS A 526 -28.24 -13.33 -18.36
N ASN A 527 -27.04 -13.87 -18.31
CA ASN A 527 -25.98 -13.33 -17.44
C ASN A 527 -25.32 -12.08 -18.04
N THR A 528 -24.63 -11.33 -17.18
CA THR A 528 -23.84 -10.15 -17.59
C THR A 528 -22.46 -10.14 -16.95
N LEU A 529 -21.43 -9.87 -17.75
CA LEU A 529 -20.06 -9.62 -17.30
C LEU A 529 -19.84 -8.11 -17.30
N VAL A 530 -19.44 -7.55 -16.17
CA VAL A 530 -19.19 -6.10 -16.04
C VAL A 530 -17.71 -5.83 -15.77
N PHE A 531 -17.01 -5.20 -16.72
CA PHE A 531 -15.66 -4.70 -16.50
C PHE A 531 -15.71 -3.29 -15.91
N VAL A 532 -15.05 -3.08 -14.77
CA VAL A 532 -15.02 -1.80 -14.01
C VAL A 532 -13.63 -1.18 -13.88
N GLY A 533 -12.61 -1.82 -14.45
CA GLY A 533 -11.21 -1.40 -14.33
C GLY A 533 -10.42 -1.66 -15.60
N TYR A 534 -9.18 -1.17 -15.62
CA TYR A 534 -8.26 -1.37 -16.72
C TYR A 534 -8.06 -2.86 -17.01
N GLN A 535 -7.98 -3.21 -18.29
CA GLN A 535 -7.72 -4.58 -18.76
C GLN A 535 -6.41 -4.56 -19.54
N SER A 536 -5.35 -5.15 -18.98
CA SER A 536 -4.04 -5.15 -19.61
C SER A 536 -4.02 -5.94 -20.92
N GLU A 537 -3.20 -5.51 -21.87
CA GLU A 537 -2.96 -6.29 -23.08
C GLU A 537 -2.38 -7.67 -22.73
N GLY A 538 -2.84 -8.71 -23.43
CA GLY A 538 -2.50 -10.12 -23.14
C GLY A 538 -3.47 -10.83 -22.18
N SER A 539 -4.23 -10.09 -21.36
CA SER A 539 -5.23 -10.69 -20.46
C SER A 539 -6.45 -11.27 -21.20
N LEU A 540 -7.10 -12.26 -20.59
CA LEU A 540 -8.37 -12.79 -21.11
C LEU A 540 -9.47 -11.73 -21.07
N GLY A 541 -9.56 -10.94 -19.99
CA GLY A 541 -10.52 -9.86 -19.86
C GLY A 541 -10.43 -8.86 -21.01
N ARG A 542 -9.21 -8.51 -21.46
CA ARG A 542 -9.01 -7.64 -22.62
C ARG A 542 -9.51 -8.24 -23.93
N ARG A 543 -9.36 -9.55 -24.14
CA ARG A 543 -9.87 -10.24 -25.34
C ARG A 543 -11.40 -10.21 -25.39
N ILE A 544 -12.04 -10.57 -24.27
CA ILE A 544 -13.50 -10.54 -24.12
C ILE A 544 -14.03 -9.11 -24.30
N GLN A 545 -13.38 -8.13 -23.69
CA GLN A 545 -13.73 -6.71 -23.82
C GLN A 545 -13.66 -6.21 -25.27
N LYS A 546 -12.72 -6.72 -26.09
CA LYS A 546 -12.61 -6.43 -27.53
C LYS A 546 -13.68 -7.14 -28.38
N GLY A 547 -14.56 -7.92 -27.78
CA GLY A 547 -15.68 -8.59 -28.46
C GLY A 547 -15.38 -10.01 -28.92
N TRP A 548 -14.32 -10.65 -28.41
CA TRP A 548 -14.08 -12.08 -28.70
C TRP A 548 -15.20 -12.93 -28.09
N LYS A 549 -15.77 -13.83 -28.90
CA LYS A 549 -16.92 -14.66 -28.54
C LYS A 549 -16.59 -16.13 -28.32
N GLU A 550 -15.46 -16.60 -28.85
CA GLU A 550 -14.96 -17.96 -28.65
C GLU A 550 -13.67 -17.89 -27.84
N ILE A 551 -13.70 -18.46 -26.63
CA ILE A 551 -12.59 -18.39 -25.70
C ILE A 551 -12.04 -19.80 -25.45
N PRO A 552 -10.83 -20.12 -25.95
CA PRO A 552 -10.18 -21.38 -25.62
C PRO A 552 -9.58 -21.31 -24.21
N LEU A 553 -10.01 -22.21 -23.31
CA LEU A 553 -9.48 -22.37 -21.96
C LEU A 553 -9.01 -23.81 -21.74
N LYS A 554 -7.95 -23.98 -20.95
CA LYS A 554 -7.49 -25.31 -20.53
C LYS A 554 -8.25 -25.77 -19.29
N GLU A 555 -8.69 -27.02 -19.30
CA GLU A 555 -9.37 -27.71 -18.22
C GLU A 555 -8.93 -29.17 -18.24
N ASP A 556 -8.40 -29.69 -17.13
CA ASP A 556 -7.88 -31.06 -17.01
C ASP A 556 -6.92 -31.48 -18.14
N GLY A 557 -6.08 -30.53 -18.60
CA GLY A 557 -5.12 -30.73 -19.69
C GLY A 557 -5.72 -30.71 -21.10
N LYS A 558 -7.04 -30.56 -21.25
CA LYS A 558 -7.73 -30.41 -22.53
C LYS A 558 -8.08 -28.94 -22.78
N THR A 559 -8.06 -28.51 -24.04
CA THR A 559 -8.54 -27.18 -24.42
C THR A 559 -10.03 -27.26 -24.77
N ASN A 560 -10.87 -26.64 -23.97
CA ASN A 560 -12.30 -26.47 -24.22
C ASN A 560 -12.55 -25.05 -24.77
N VAL A 561 -13.48 -24.93 -25.72
CA VAL A 561 -13.89 -23.63 -26.28
C VAL A 561 -15.23 -23.24 -25.68
N TYR A 562 -15.28 -22.08 -25.02
CA TYR A 562 -16.49 -21.53 -24.41
C TYR A 562 -17.08 -20.45 -25.31
N ASN A 563 -18.39 -20.53 -25.54
CA ASN A 563 -19.11 -19.60 -26.40
C ASN A 563 -19.78 -18.49 -25.57
N VAL A 564 -19.23 -17.27 -25.65
CA VAL A 564 -19.68 -16.14 -24.84
C VAL A 564 -21.01 -15.58 -25.37
N LYS A 565 -22.12 -16.03 -24.80
CA LYS A 565 -23.48 -15.54 -25.10
C LYS A 565 -23.96 -14.46 -24.12
N MET A 566 -23.41 -14.42 -22.92
CA MET A 566 -23.72 -13.41 -21.90
C MET A 566 -23.47 -11.97 -22.40
N GLU A 567 -24.19 -11.00 -21.82
CA GLU A 567 -23.98 -9.57 -22.09
C GLU A 567 -22.60 -9.15 -21.55
N ILE A 568 -21.80 -8.47 -22.38
CA ILE A 568 -20.51 -7.90 -21.97
C ILE A 568 -20.66 -6.40 -21.89
N LYS A 569 -20.52 -5.83 -20.70
CA LYS A 569 -20.60 -4.39 -20.47
C LYS A 569 -19.30 -3.89 -19.85
N THR A 570 -18.74 -2.82 -20.42
CA THR A 570 -17.69 -2.06 -19.76
C THR A 570 -18.30 -0.81 -19.16
N ILE A 571 -18.04 -0.58 -17.88
CA ILE A 571 -18.44 0.63 -17.16
C ILE A 571 -17.19 1.38 -16.78
N GLU A 572 -16.87 2.36 -17.61
CA GLU A 572 -15.78 3.29 -17.37
C GLU A 572 -16.15 4.25 -16.23
N GLY A 573 -15.15 4.84 -15.57
CA GLY A 573 -15.37 5.77 -14.45
C GLY A 573 -15.13 5.17 -13.07
N PHE A 574 -15.03 3.83 -12.94
CA PHE A 574 -14.70 3.17 -11.67
C PHE A 574 -13.20 2.99 -11.42
N SER A 575 -12.35 3.23 -12.41
CA SER A 575 -10.89 2.99 -12.33
C SER A 575 -10.21 3.73 -11.18
N GLY A 576 -9.13 3.14 -10.67
CA GLY A 576 -8.29 3.73 -9.62
C GLY A 576 -7.24 4.69 -10.12
N HIS A 577 -7.06 4.75 -11.42
CA HIS A 577 -6.12 5.66 -12.04
C HIS A 577 -6.82 6.95 -12.42
N SER A 578 -6.04 8.02 -12.41
CA SER A 578 -6.43 9.31 -12.96
C SER A 578 -6.67 9.17 -14.46
N ASP A 579 -7.81 9.65 -14.95
CA ASP A 579 -8.07 9.70 -16.38
C ASP A 579 -7.23 10.78 -17.07
N ARG A 580 -7.32 10.88 -18.40
CA ARG A 580 -6.55 11.87 -19.17
C ARG A 580 -6.72 13.31 -18.66
N LYS A 581 -7.93 13.71 -18.28
CA LYS A 581 -8.22 15.05 -17.79
C LYS A 581 -7.59 15.27 -16.41
N GLN A 582 -7.71 14.30 -15.53
CA GLN A 582 -7.14 14.32 -14.17
C GLN A 582 -5.60 14.32 -14.20
N LEU A 583 -4.96 13.57 -15.09
CA LEU A 583 -3.50 13.59 -15.28
C LEU A 583 -3.01 14.98 -15.70
N MET A 584 -3.66 15.59 -16.71
CA MET A 584 -3.34 16.96 -17.15
C MET A 584 -3.61 18.00 -16.06
N ASP A 585 -4.68 17.82 -15.29
CA ASP A 585 -5.05 18.70 -14.17
C ASP A 585 -4.11 18.57 -12.98
N TYR A 586 -3.57 17.37 -12.72
CA TYR A 586 -2.57 17.14 -11.69
C TYR A 586 -1.31 17.95 -11.99
N VAL A 587 -0.78 17.86 -13.22
CA VAL A 587 0.36 18.68 -13.66
C VAL A 587 0.03 20.18 -13.59
N ARG A 588 -1.20 20.57 -13.95
CA ARG A 588 -1.65 21.96 -13.87
C ARG A 588 -1.65 22.52 -12.45
N LYS A 589 -2.08 21.73 -11.47
CA LYS A 589 -2.26 22.15 -10.07
C LYS A 589 -1.08 21.80 -9.16
N LEU A 590 -0.07 21.10 -9.68
CA LEU A 590 1.14 20.75 -8.92
C LEU A 590 1.84 22.00 -8.41
N SER A 591 2.23 21.97 -7.13
CA SER A 591 2.96 23.04 -6.47
C SER A 591 4.09 22.48 -5.61
N PRO A 592 5.35 22.91 -5.80
CA PRO A 592 5.81 23.80 -6.87
C PRO A 592 5.75 23.12 -8.25
N LYS A 593 5.95 23.91 -9.31
CA LYS A 593 6.02 23.38 -10.68
C LYS A 593 7.35 22.65 -10.89
N PRO A 594 7.34 21.42 -11.41
CA PRO A 594 8.56 20.70 -11.70
C PRO A 594 9.21 21.27 -12.95
N GLU A 595 10.54 21.19 -13.02
CA GLU A 595 11.32 21.58 -14.19
C GLU A 595 11.36 20.45 -15.23
N LYS A 596 11.27 19.20 -14.76
CA LYS A 596 11.34 17.99 -15.57
C LYS A 596 10.28 16.97 -15.15
N ILE A 597 9.64 16.33 -16.12
CA ILE A 597 8.67 15.26 -15.91
C ILE A 597 9.14 14.00 -16.63
N LEU A 598 9.09 12.84 -15.98
CA LEU A 598 9.28 11.53 -16.59
C LEU A 598 7.94 10.80 -16.54
N ILE A 599 7.57 10.17 -17.65
CA ILE A 599 6.31 9.43 -17.74
C ILE A 599 6.62 7.93 -17.72
N CYS A 600 5.98 7.22 -16.79
CA CYS A 600 6.05 5.77 -16.63
C CYS A 600 4.63 5.16 -16.66
N HIS A 601 4.54 3.86 -16.38
CA HIS A 601 3.32 3.11 -16.10
C HIS A 601 2.17 3.42 -17.06
N GLY A 602 2.31 2.99 -18.31
CA GLY A 602 1.34 3.25 -19.36
C GLY A 602 1.79 2.65 -20.69
N ASP A 603 0.82 2.33 -21.55
CA ASP A 603 1.13 1.78 -22.86
C ASP A 603 1.99 2.75 -23.68
N ASN A 604 2.95 2.23 -24.46
CA ASN A 604 3.92 3.04 -25.22
C ASN A 604 3.30 4.25 -25.96
N TYR A 605 2.16 4.07 -26.64
CA TYR A 605 1.50 5.17 -27.34
C TYR A 605 0.94 6.23 -26.38
N LYS A 606 0.30 5.82 -25.29
CA LYS A 606 -0.31 6.71 -24.29
C LYS A 606 0.74 7.51 -23.53
N THR A 607 1.86 6.88 -23.19
CA THR A 607 3.02 7.54 -22.58
C THR A 607 3.53 8.69 -23.46
N LEU A 608 3.67 8.44 -24.77
CA LEU A 608 4.12 9.44 -25.74
C LEU A 608 3.10 10.56 -25.96
N ASP A 609 1.80 10.23 -26.06
CA ASP A 609 0.71 11.19 -26.20
C ASP A 609 0.66 12.16 -25.00
N LEU A 610 0.67 11.62 -23.78
CA LEU A 610 0.66 12.42 -22.55
C LEU A 610 1.86 13.35 -22.47
N ALA A 611 3.06 12.84 -22.74
CA ALA A 611 4.28 13.65 -22.71
C ALA A 611 4.24 14.81 -23.72
N SER A 612 3.83 14.52 -24.96
CA SER A 612 3.66 15.54 -26.01
C SER A 612 2.68 16.63 -25.56
N SER A 613 1.58 16.23 -24.92
CA SER A 613 0.51 17.12 -24.49
C SER A 613 0.90 17.98 -23.29
N ILE A 614 1.63 17.42 -22.33
CA ILE A 614 2.20 18.15 -21.19
C ILE A 614 3.19 19.21 -21.70
N TYR A 615 4.13 18.83 -22.57
CA TYR A 615 5.11 19.78 -23.12
C TYR A 615 4.42 20.90 -23.91
N ARG A 616 3.45 20.57 -24.77
CA ARG A 616 2.70 21.57 -25.55
C ARG A 616 1.96 22.57 -24.66
N SER A 617 1.32 22.08 -23.59
CA SER A 617 0.43 22.89 -22.74
C SER A 617 1.18 23.70 -21.67
N TYR A 618 2.22 23.12 -21.08
CA TYR A 618 2.87 23.70 -19.89
C TYR A 618 4.34 24.08 -20.11
N LYS A 619 4.93 23.74 -21.27
CA LYS A 619 6.34 24.01 -21.60
C LYS A 619 7.35 23.43 -20.59
N ILE A 620 6.98 22.33 -19.93
CA ILE A 620 7.85 21.58 -19.00
C ILE A 620 8.53 20.45 -19.77
N GLU A 621 9.85 20.30 -19.60
CA GLU A 621 10.58 19.21 -20.25
C GLU A 621 9.99 17.86 -19.82
N THR A 622 9.52 17.06 -20.77
CA THR A 622 8.90 15.76 -20.48
C THR A 622 9.63 14.65 -21.21
N LYS A 623 10.08 13.63 -20.48
CA LYS A 623 10.80 12.46 -20.99
C LYS A 623 9.93 11.21 -20.89
N THR A 624 10.08 10.34 -21.88
CA THR A 624 9.42 9.04 -21.95
C THR A 624 10.49 7.96 -22.13
N PRO A 625 11.29 7.68 -21.09
CA PRO A 625 12.41 6.76 -21.23
C PRO A 625 11.90 5.35 -21.56
N MET A 626 12.74 4.57 -22.23
CA MET A 626 12.53 3.14 -22.37
C MET A 626 13.04 2.41 -21.13
N ASN A 627 12.57 1.18 -20.91
CA ASN A 627 13.24 0.28 -19.98
C ASN A 627 14.74 0.20 -20.32
N LEU A 628 15.58 0.10 -19.29
CA LEU A 628 17.05 0.14 -19.31
C LEU A 628 17.67 1.52 -19.60
N GLU A 629 16.89 2.56 -19.89
CA GLU A 629 17.43 3.92 -20.00
C GLU A 629 17.63 4.56 -18.62
N THR A 630 18.68 5.37 -18.52
CA THR A 630 19.00 6.16 -17.33
C THR A 630 18.86 7.65 -17.65
N VAL A 631 18.09 8.36 -16.83
CA VAL A 631 17.91 9.81 -16.92
C VAL A 631 18.63 10.48 -15.76
N ARG A 632 19.57 11.38 -16.06
CA ARG A 632 20.16 12.27 -15.06
C ARG A 632 19.17 13.38 -14.72
N ILE A 633 18.83 13.48 -13.44
CA ILE A 633 17.88 14.49 -12.94
C ILE A 633 18.59 15.70 -12.33
N GLN A 634 19.79 15.50 -11.76
CA GLN A 634 20.72 16.55 -11.31
C GLN A 634 22.10 16.30 -11.92
#